data_AF-A0A7J6UEC9-F1
#
_entry.id   AF-A0A7J6UEC9-F1
#
_cell.length_a   1.000
_cell.length_b   1.000
_cell.length_c   1.000
_cell.angle_alpha   90.00
_cell.angle_beta   90.00
_cell.angle_gamma   90.00
#
_symmetry.space_group_name_H-M   'P 1'
#
loop_
_entity.id
_entity.type
_entity.pdbx_description
1 polymer ?
#
loop_
_entity_poly.entity_id
_entity_poly.type
_entity_poly.pdbx_seq_one_letter_code
_entity_poly.pdbx_strand_id
1 'polypeptide(L)'
;FLAKRQDFNGEIRKEFMSSFKFAGMPVVEALRLMLATFRLPGEAQEIERIVESFSLAYFGAQQKAPSEEGPDARLVYRECEVDADGNPTDPVVMHSSDTVFILSYSLIMLNTDLHNPMVKNKMSLEEFKRNNRGIDAGRDLDSDFLTDIYNSIHDEEIRLFDSAPGAERIVDQREWDNLMRKSYEVGEFSLATGGSWSLAHDKAMFKVVWNDGDILDSLSRSFATADAFQVSLAGWIDLARAAALLRHADAFNKIVCRL
;
A
#
# COMPACT_ATOMS: atom_id res chain seq x y z
N PHE A 1 -6.87 -8.66 3.51
CA PHE A 1 -8.09 -8.67 2.67
C PHE A 1 -7.77 -8.95 1.21
N LEU A 2 -6.90 -8.15 0.56
CA LEU A 2 -6.49 -8.34 -0.84
C LEU A 2 -5.91 -9.72 -1.17
N ALA A 3 -5.26 -10.36 -0.19
CA ALA A 3 -4.59 -11.64 -0.38
C ALA A 3 -5.49 -12.88 -0.26
N LYS A 4 -6.79 -12.70 0.04
CA LYS A 4 -7.73 -13.82 0.16
C LYS A 4 -8.04 -14.42 -1.22
N ARG A 5 -8.34 -15.73 -1.24
CA ARG A 5 -8.54 -16.53 -2.47
C ARG A 5 -9.87 -16.28 -3.20
N GLN A 6 -10.88 -15.71 -2.54
CA GLN A 6 -12.22 -15.57 -3.13
C GLN A 6 -12.19 -14.69 -4.39
N ASP A 7 -12.99 -15.01 -5.40
CA ASP A 7 -13.02 -14.30 -6.68
C ASP A 7 -13.23 -12.79 -6.51
N PHE A 8 -14.12 -12.41 -5.59
CA PHE A 8 -14.34 -11.01 -5.22
C PHE A 8 -13.06 -10.29 -4.74
N ASN A 9 -12.23 -10.96 -3.92
CA ASN A 9 -10.95 -10.40 -3.50
C ASN A 9 -9.96 -10.32 -4.67
N GLY A 10 -10.04 -11.25 -5.62
CA GLY A 10 -9.29 -11.22 -6.88
C GLY A 10 -9.59 -9.98 -7.71
N GLU A 11 -10.87 -9.70 -7.96
CA GLU A 11 -11.29 -8.51 -8.72
C GLU A 11 -10.87 -7.21 -8.04
N ILE A 12 -11.08 -7.11 -6.72
CA ILE A 12 -10.62 -5.93 -5.96
C ILE A 12 -9.11 -5.76 -6.05
N ARG A 13 -8.34 -6.85 -5.95
CA ARG A 13 -6.88 -6.79 -6.05
C ARG A 13 -6.45 -6.34 -7.44
N LYS A 14 -7.11 -6.79 -8.50
CA LYS A 14 -6.84 -6.35 -9.87
C LYS A 14 -7.14 -4.85 -10.05
N GLU A 15 -8.28 -4.38 -9.55
CA GLU A 15 -8.63 -2.96 -9.60
C GLU A 15 -7.66 -2.10 -8.77
N PHE A 16 -7.29 -2.58 -7.58
CA PHE A 16 -6.29 -1.95 -6.73
C PHE A 16 -4.94 -1.83 -7.45
N MET A 17 -4.45 -2.89 -8.09
CA MET A 17 -3.20 -2.83 -8.87
C MET A 17 -3.32 -1.90 -10.08
N SER A 18 -4.51 -1.78 -10.67
CA SER A 18 -4.76 -0.87 -11.79
C SER A 18 -4.80 0.61 -11.36
N SER A 19 -4.96 0.90 -10.07
CA SER A 19 -4.93 2.27 -9.54
C SER A 19 -3.52 2.89 -9.52
N PHE A 20 -2.48 2.06 -9.61
CA PHE A 20 -1.09 2.51 -9.67
C PHE A 20 -0.70 3.00 -11.07
N LYS A 21 0.06 4.09 -11.13
CA LYS A 21 0.60 4.64 -12.38
C LYS A 21 1.93 3.96 -12.73
N PHE A 22 1.87 2.74 -13.26
CA PHE A 22 3.07 1.97 -13.60
C PHE A 22 3.69 2.31 -14.95
N ALA A 23 2.95 2.96 -15.87
CA ALA A 23 3.45 3.23 -17.22
C ALA A 23 4.76 4.04 -17.19
N GLY A 24 5.82 3.51 -17.84
CA GLY A 24 7.14 4.14 -17.89
C GLY A 24 7.93 4.10 -16.56
N MET A 25 7.40 3.46 -15.52
CA MET A 25 8.06 3.34 -14.23
C MET A 25 9.01 2.14 -14.22
N PRO A 26 10.24 2.25 -13.68
CA PRO A 26 11.14 1.11 -13.46
C PRO A 26 10.53 0.06 -12.52
N VAL A 27 10.86 -1.22 -12.73
CA VAL A 27 10.21 -2.33 -12.00
C VAL A 27 10.50 -2.29 -10.50
N VAL A 28 11.71 -1.90 -10.12
CA VAL A 28 12.11 -1.75 -8.71
C VAL A 28 11.27 -0.66 -8.04
N GLU A 29 11.06 0.46 -8.72
CA GLU A 29 10.31 1.60 -8.20
C GLU A 29 8.82 1.28 -8.09
N ALA A 30 8.27 0.58 -9.08
CA ALA A 30 6.91 0.07 -9.04
C ALA A 30 6.71 -0.94 -7.90
N LEU A 31 7.70 -1.81 -7.67
CA LEU A 31 7.68 -2.79 -6.59
C LEU A 31 7.77 -2.11 -5.21
N ARG A 32 8.64 -1.10 -5.04
CA ARG A 32 8.72 -0.26 -3.84
C ARG A 32 7.38 0.42 -3.57
N LEU A 33 6.81 1.08 -4.58
CA LEU A 33 5.53 1.78 -4.47
C LEU A 33 4.42 0.83 -4.03
N MET A 34 4.31 -0.36 -4.63
CA MET A 34 3.32 -1.34 -4.23
C MET A 34 3.54 -1.80 -2.77
N LEU A 35 4.76 -2.23 -2.43
CA LEU A 35 5.07 -2.80 -1.12
C LEU A 35 5.03 -1.79 0.03
N ALA A 36 5.10 -0.50 -0.29
CA ALA A 36 4.92 0.58 0.66
C ALA A 36 3.44 0.86 1.00
N THR A 37 2.47 0.34 0.24
CA THR A 37 1.03 0.70 0.42
C THR A 37 0.25 -0.22 1.36
N PHE A 38 0.75 -1.42 1.66
CA PHE A 38 0.08 -2.34 2.57
C PHE A 38 1.08 -3.30 3.23
N ARG A 39 0.70 -3.82 4.40
CA ARG A 39 1.46 -4.91 5.04
C ARG A 39 1.35 -6.17 4.20
N LEU A 40 2.51 -6.69 3.78
CA LEU A 40 2.56 -7.99 3.14
C LEU A 40 2.03 -9.07 4.09
N PRO A 41 1.24 -10.03 3.57
CA PRO A 41 0.82 -11.18 4.35
C PRO A 41 2.01 -12.09 4.66
N GLY A 42 1.93 -12.85 5.75
CA GLY A 42 2.99 -13.78 6.16
C GLY A 42 2.97 -15.13 5.43
N GLU A 43 1.85 -15.49 4.78
CA GLU A 43 1.71 -16.77 4.08
C GLU A 43 2.22 -16.66 2.63
N ALA A 44 3.07 -17.60 2.21
CA ALA A 44 3.68 -17.59 0.87
C ALA A 44 2.63 -17.54 -0.26
N GLN A 45 1.54 -18.29 -0.13
CA GLN A 45 0.43 -18.33 -1.11
C GLN A 45 -0.33 -17.00 -1.20
N GLU A 46 -0.31 -16.20 -0.13
CA GLU A 46 -0.95 -14.89 -0.08
C GLU A 46 -0.07 -13.84 -0.77
N ILE A 47 1.24 -13.90 -0.57
CA ILE A 47 2.22 -13.07 -1.29
C ILE A 47 2.16 -13.36 -2.79
N GLU A 48 2.09 -14.64 -3.18
CA GLU A 48 2.01 -15.09 -4.58
C GLU A 48 0.88 -14.41 -5.35
N ARG A 49 -0.34 -14.42 -4.80
CA ARG A 49 -1.51 -13.77 -5.45
C ARG A 49 -1.32 -12.26 -5.66
N ILE A 50 -0.61 -11.61 -4.75
CA ILE A 50 -0.32 -10.17 -4.81
C ILE A 50 0.72 -9.90 -5.90
N VAL A 51 1.84 -10.62 -5.89
CA VAL A 51 2.92 -10.47 -6.87
C VAL A 51 2.43 -10.84 -8.28
N GLU A 52 1.57 -11.84 -8.42
CA GLU A 52 0.94 -12.21 -9.69
C GLU A 52 0.09 -11.06 -10.25
N SER A 53 -0.77 -10.45 -9.41
CA SER A 53 -1.61 -9.34 -9.84
C SER A 53 -0.81 -8.08 -10.16
N PHE A 54 0.27 -7.82 -9.42
CA PHE A 54 1.23 -6.78 -9.75
C PHE A 54 1.89 -7.02 -11.11
N SER A 55 2.36 -8.24 -11.35
CA SER A 55 3.09 -8.59 -12.58
C SER A 55 2.21 -8.42 -13.82
N LEU A 56 0.94 -8.83 -13.73
CA LEU A 56 -0.05 -8.62 -14.79
C LEU A 56 -0.34 -7.13 -15.01
N ALA A 57 -0.55 -6.36 -13.94
CA ALA A 57 -0.86 -4.93 -14.03
C ALA A 57 0.34 -4.12 -14.58
N TYR A 58 1.52 -4.37 -14.05
CA TYR A 58 2.77 -3.72 -14.47
C TYR A 58 3.05 -4.02 -15.95
N PHE A 59 3.04 -5.30 -16.34
CA PHE A 59 3.26 -5.70 -17.73
C PHE A 59 2.23 -5.07 -18.69
N GLY A 60 0.95 -5.07 -18.31
CA GLY A 60 -0.11 -4.44 -19.11
C GLY A 60 0.01 -2.92 -19.21
N ALA A 61 0.53 -2.25 -18.17
CA ALA A 61 0.76 -0.81 -18.17
C ALA A 61 1.89 -0.42 -19.11
N GLN A 62 2.95 -1.24 -19.21
CA GLN A 62 4.07 -0.95 -20.13
C GLN A 62 3.68 -1.09 -21.60
N GLN A 63 2.69 -1.93 -21.94
CA GLN A 63 2.18 -2.01 -23.32
C GLN A 63 1.35 -0.78 -23.75
N LYS A 64 0.89 0.02 -22.80
CA LYS A 64 0.01 1.18 -23.03
C LYS A 64 0.74 2.52 -22.90
N ALA A 65 2.03 2.50 -22.58
CA ALA A 65 2.80 3.73 -22.46
C ALA A 65 2.82 4.46 -23.82
N PRO A 66 2.50 5.76 -23.86
CA PRO A 66 2.46 6.51 -25.11
C PRO A 66 3.87 6.56 -25.67
N SER A 67 4.05 5.93 -26.82
CA SER A 67 5.21 6.13 -27.65
C SER A 67 5.02 7.35 -28.52
N GLU A 68 5.97 8.27 -28.49
CA GLU A 68 6.02 9.33 -29.52
C GLU A 68 6.41 8.76 -30.90
N GLU A 69 6.85 7.50 -30.98
CA GLU A 69 7.31 6.84 -32.20
C GLU A 69 6.54 5.53 -32.49
N GLY A 70 5.37 5.64 -33.13
CA GLY A 70 4.77 4.56 -33.93
C GLY A 70 4.31 3.27 -33.21
N PRO A 71 3.73 2.32 -33.98
CA PRO A 71 3.06 1.11 -33.46
C PRO A 71 4.01 0.03 -32.91
N ASP A 72 5.33 0.24 -32.98
CA ASP A 72 6.37 -0.72 -32.56
C ASP A 72 7.08 -0.33 -31.27
N ALA A 73 6.75 0.81 -30.67
CA ALA A 73 7.37 1.24 -29.44
C ALA A 73 6.90 0.40 -28.26
N ARG A 74 7.71 -0.62 -28.00
CA ARG A 74 7.57 -1.59 -26.94
C ARG A 74 8.71 -1.35 -25.97
N LEU A 75 8.30 -0.97 -24.75
CA LEU A 75 9.01 -1.23 -23.49
C LEU A 75 10.29 -0.41 -23.30
N VAL A 76 10.16 0.83 -22.83
CA VAL A 76 11.30 1.64 -22.37
C VAL A 76 11.46 1.41 -20.86
N TYR A 77 12.32 0.47 -20.44
CA TYR A 77 12.76 0.36 -19.02
C TYR A 77 13.99 1.22 -18.71
N ARG A 78 14.63 1.78 -19.73
CA ARG A 78 15.73 2.75 -19.69
C ARG A 78 15.42 3.75 -20.80
N GLU A 79 15.44 5.06 -20.53
CA GLU A 79 15.55 6.04 -21.64
C GLU A 79 16.75 5.62 -22.50
N CYS A 80 16.71 5.82 -23.82
CA CYS A 80 17.88 5.53 -24.66
C CYS A 80 19.12 6.21 -24.06
N GLU A 81 19.99 5.44 -23.42
CA GLU A 81 21.28 5.91 -22.99
C GLU A 81 22.23 5.76 -24.17
N VAL A 82 23.13 6.73 -24.31
CA VAL A 82 24.26 6.59 -25.21
C VAL A 82 25.29 5.70 -24.53
N ASP A 83 25.70 4.63 -25.20
CA ASP A 83 26.84 3.82 -24.77
C ASP A 83 28.12 4.69 -24.66
N ALA A 84 29.21 4.12 -24.15
CA ALA A 84 30.49 4.83 -24.02
C ALA A 84 31.02 5.39 -25.36
N ASP A 85 30.51 4.90 -26.49
CA ASP A 85 30.86 5.27 -27.85
C ASP A 85 29.85 6.24 -28.51
N GLY A 86 28.78 6.63 -27.79
CA GLY A 86 27.76 7.57 -28.26
C GLY A 86 26.60 6.95 -29.03
N ASN A 87 26.43 5.63 -29.03
CA ASN A 87 25.33 4.95 -29.73
C ASN A 87 24.11 4.75 -28.83
N PRO A 88 22.88 4.92 -29.33
CA PRO A 88 21.68 4.63 -28.58
C PRO A 88 21.58 3.13 -28.28
N THR A 89 21.41 2.77 -27.00
CA THR A 89 21.18 1.38 -26.58
C THR A 89 19.75 0.94 -26.89
N ASP A 90 19.59 -0.33 -27.31
CA ASP A 90 18.27 -0.92 -27.52
C ASP A 90 17.45 -0.93 -26.22
N PRO A 91 16.13 -0.70 -26.31
CA PRO A 91 15.25 -0.77 -25.14
C PRO A 91 15.19 -2.20 -24.58
N VAL A 92 15.21 -2.30 -23.25
CA VAL A 92 15.07 -3.58 -22.56
C VAL A 92 13.62 -4.04 -22.68
N VAL A 93 13.39 -5.26 -23.15
CA VAL A 93 12.06 -5.82 -23.40
C VAL A 93 11.85 -7.10 -22.58
N MET A 94 10.82 -7.12 -21.73
CA MET A 94 10.31 -8.35 -21.12
C MET A 94 9.15 -8.87 -21.98
N HIS A 95 9.08 -10.18 -22.22
CA HIS A 95 8.13 -10.73 -23.18
C HIS A 95 6.87 -11.33 -22.55
N SER A 96 6.83 -11.46 -21.23
CA SER A 96 5.67 -12.00 -20.52
C SER A 96 5.50 -11.39 -19.12
N SER A 97 4.27 -11.43 -18.61
CA SER A 97 4.00 -11.15 -17.20
C SER A 97 4.70 -12.15 -16.27
N ASP A 98 4.95 -13.37 -16.72
CA ASP A 98 5.64 -14.41 -15.94
C ASP A 98 7.09 -14.02 -15.67
N THR A 99 7.74 -13.35 -16.63
CA THR A 99 9.08 -12.77 -16.45
C THR A 99 9.09 -11.71 -15.37
N VAL A 100 8.10 -10.82 -15.36
CA VAL A 100 7.94 -9.79 -14.30
C VAL A 100 7.70 -10.46 -12.94
N PHE A 101 6.91 -11.52 -12.90
CA PHE A 101 6.60 -12.28 -11.70
C PHE A 101 7.85 -12.95 -11.10
N ILE A 102 8.60 -13.69 -11.92
CA ILE A 102 9.84 -14.36 -11.50
C ILE A 102 10.87 -13.31 -11.06
N LEU A 103 11.01 -12.22 -11.82
CA LEU A 103 11.92 -11.12 -11.49
C LEU A 103 11.53 -10.45 -10.17
N SER A 104 10.24 -10.24 -9.90
CA SER A 104 9.76 -9.64 -8.65
C SER A 104 10.17 -10.48 -7.44
N TYR A 105 10.06 -11.81 -7.53
CA TYR A 105 10.57 -12.70 -6.48
C TYR A 105 12.08 -12.62 -6.33
N SER A 106 12.81 -12.58 -7.45
CA SER A 106 14.25 -12.41 -7.46
C SER A 106 14.67 -11.13 -6.73
N LEU A 107 13.97 -10.02 -6.95
CA LEU A 107 14.19 -8.74 -6.27
C LEU A 107 13.85 -8.80 -4.78
N ILE A 108 12.76 -9.47 -4.38
CA ILE A 108 12.39 -9.65 -2.96
C ILE A 108 13.44 -10.50 -2.23
N MET A 109 13.93 -11.57 -2.87
CA MET A 109 14.99 -12.41 -2.33
C MET A 109 16.31 -11.64 -2.24
N LEU A 110 16.66 -10.86 -3.26
CA LEU A 110 17.83 -10.00 -3.26
C LEU A 110 17.76 -8.96 -2.13
N ASN A 111 16.61 -8.30 -1.95
CA ASN A 111 16.42 -7.32 -0.88
C ASN A 111 16.64 -7.97 0.50
N THR A 112 16.03 -9.14 0.73
CA THR A 112 16.21 -9.89 1.97
C THR A 112 17.66 -10.28 2.17
N ASP A 113 18.35 -10.71 1.11
CA ASP A 113 19.75 -11.12 1.17
C ASP A 113 20.66 -9.93 1.52
N LEU A 114 20.57 -8.81 0.79
CA LEU A 114 21.45 -7.64 0.95
C LEU A 114 21.21 -6.89 2.27
N HIS A 115 19.96 -6.67 2.67
CA HIS A 115 19.63 -5.79 3.81
C HIS A 115 19.40 -6.52 5.13
N ASN A 116 19.25 -7.84 5.15
CA ASN A 116 19.14 -8.58 6.41
C ASN A 116 20.50 -8.75 7.09
N PRO A 117 20.74 -8.18 8.29
CA PRO A 117 22.03 -8.26 8.98
C PRO A 117 22.42 -9.68 9.40
N MET A 118 21.47 -10.63 9.44
CA MET A 118 21.75 -12.04 9.75
C MET A 118 22.42 -12.78 8.59
N VAL A 119 22.30 -12.28 7.37
CA VAL A 119 22.95 -12.86 6.19
C VAL A 119 24.40 -12.37 6.13
N LYS A 120 25.33 -13.29 6.37
CA LYS A 120 26.78 -12.98 6.43
C LYS A 120 27.43 -12.86 5.05
N ASN A 121 27.04 -13.74 4.13
CA ASN A 121 27.58 -13.79 2.77
C ASN A 121 26.49 -13.28 1.84
N LYS A 122 26.67 -12.07 1.32
CA LYS A 122 25.72 -11.41 0.43
C LYS A 122 25.91 -11.90 -1.00
N MET A 123 24.81 -12.02 -1.74
CA MET A 123 24.79 -12.34 -3.16
C MET A 123 25.49 -11.24 -3.94
N SER A 124 26.51 -11.62 -4.71
CA SER A 124 27.19 -10.68 -5.61
C SER A 124 26.36 -10.40 -6.87
N LEU A 125 26.65 -9.30 -7.57
CA LEU A 125 26.03 -8.98 -8.86
C LEU A 125 26.13 -10.14 -9.86
N GLU A 126 27.29 -10.77 -9.97
CA GLU A 126 27.51 -11.89 -10.89
C GLU A 126 26.66 -13.11 -10.53
N GLU A 127 26.48 -13.38 -9.23
CA GLU A 127 25.59 -14.43 -8.77
C GLU A 127 24.14 -14.09 -9.05
N PHE A 128 23.73 -12.84 -8.86
CA PHE A 128 22.40 -12.38 -9.20
C PHE A 128 22.12 -12.54 -10.70
N LYS A 129 23.03 -12.12 -11.58
CA LYS A 129 22.91 -12.34 -13.03
C LYS A 129 22.81 -13.81 -13.38
N ARG A 130 23.65 -14.66 -12.77
CA ARG A 130 23.61 -16.12 -12.97
C ARG A 130 22.27 -16.73 -12.53
N ASN A 131 21.72 -16.28 -11.39
CA ASN A 131 20.45 -16.78 -10.86
C ASN A 131 19.25 -16.38 -11.71
N ASN A 132 19.36 -15.32 -12.51
CA ASN A 132 18.32 -14.82 -13.40
C ASN A 132 18.53 -15.20 -14.88
N ARG A 133 19.37 -16.20 -15.17
CA ARG A 133 19.51 -16.70 -16.55
C ARG A 133 18.25 -17.44 -17.00
N GLY A 134 17.83 -17.18 -18.23
CA GLY A 134 16.71 -17.86 -18.89
C GLY A 134 15.32 -17.48 -18.36
N ILE A 135 15.19 -16.45 -17.51
CA ILE A 135 13.91 -16.11 -16.86
C ILE A 135 12.88 -15.52 -17.84
N ASP A 136 13.31 -15.03 -19.00
CA ASP A 136 12.42 -14.48 -20.02
C ASP A 136 12.05 -15.55 -21.06
N ALA A 137 11.23 -16.51 -20.64
CA ALA A 137 10.80 -17.63 -21.49
C ALA A 137 11.97 -18.41 -22.12
N GLY A 138 13.05 -18.60 -21.35
CA GLY A 138 14.29 -19.26 -21.79
C GLY A 138 15.35 -18.32 -22.35
N ARG A 139 15.05 -17.01 -22.49
CA ARG A 139 16.05 -15.98 -22.81
C ARG A 139 16.60 -15.32 -21.56
N ASP A 140 17.79 -14.76 -21.70
CA ASP A 140 18.41 -13.91 -20.69
C ASP A 140 17.88 -12.49 -20.82
N LEU A 141 17.68 -11.82 -19.67
CA LEU A 141 17.48 -10.37 -19.64
C LEU A 141 18.80 -9.65 -19.90
N ASP A 142 18.71 -8.40 -20.33
CA ASP A 142 19.87 -7.55 -20.56
C ASP A 142 20.78 -7.45 -19.31
N SER A 143 22.08 -7.51 -19.54
CA SER A 143 23.09 -7.54 -18.48
C SER A 143 23.20 -6.21 -17.74
N ASP A 144 23.03 -5.09 -18.44
CA ASP A 144 23.13 -3.76 -17.86
C ASP A 144 21.85 -3.46 -17.06
N PHE A 145 20.68 -3.85 -17.59
CA PHE A 145 19.43 -3.83 -16.83
C PHE A 145 19.52 -4.60 -15.49
N LEU A 146 20.06 -5.82 -15.50
CA LEU A 146 20.24 -6.60 -14.28
C LEU A 146 21.23 -5.93 -13.31
N THR A 147 22.24 -5.22 -13.84
CA THR A 147 23.16 -4.39 -13.05
C THR A 147 22.43 -3.23 -12.38
N ASP A 148 21.62 -2.50 -13.13
CA ASP A 148 20.93 -1.31 -12.66
C ASP A 148 19.91 -1.65 -11.56
N ILE A 149 19.12 -2.71 -11.73
CA ILE A 149 18.17 -3.13 -10.69
C ILE A 149 18.89 -3.70 -9.45
N TYR A 150 20.03 -4.38 -9.61
CA TYR A 150 20.82 -4.87 -8.49
C TYR A 150 21.37 -3.71 -7.67
N ASN A 151 21.99 -2.72 -8.33
CA ASN A 151 22.53 -1.54 -7.68
C ASN A 151 21.43 -0.73 -6.99
N SER A 152 20.27 -0.58 -7.65
CA SER A 152 19.11 0.10 -7.05
C SER A 152 18.67 -0.56 -5.74
N ILE A 153 18.57 -1.89 -5.69
CA ILE A 153 18.25 -2.61 -4.45
C ILE A 153 19.39 -2.53 -3.45
N HIS A 154 20.64 -2.66 -3.88
CA HIS A 154 21.81 -2.58 -3.01
C HIS A 154 21.87 -1.23 -2.27
N ASP A 155 21.60 -0.13 -2.98
CA ASP A 155 21.71 1.22 -2.44
C ASP A 155 20.49 1.63 -1.61
N GLU A 156 19.29 1.17 -1.99
CA GLU A 156 18.05 1.48 -1.28
C GLU A 156 17.18 0.24 -1.04
N GLU A 157 17.01 -0.10 0.24
CA GLU A 157 16.14 -1.17 0.71
C GLU A 157 14.68 -0.94 0.30
N ILE A 158 14.00 -2.02 -0.12
CA ILE A 158 12.54 -2.04 -0.25
C ILE A 158 11.92 -1.95 1.14
N ARG A 159 11.47 -0.74 1.49
CA ARG A 159 10.74 -0.51 2.75
C ARG A 159 9.32 -1.01 2.65
N LEU A 160 8.98 -1.92 3.55
CA LEU A 160 7.60 -2.36 3.75
C LEU A 160 6.81 -1.29 4.50
N PHE A 161 5.48 -1.31 4.34
CA PHE A 161 4.52 -0.39 4.95
C PHE A 161 4.84 0.04 6.40
N ASP A 162 5.30 -0.88 7.26
CA ASP A 162 5.59 -0.59 8.69
C ASP A 162 6.87 0.21 8.95
N SER A 163 7.76 0.28 7.96
CA SER A 163 9.09 0.89 8.06
C SER A 163 9.22 2.17 7.24
N ALA A 164 8.16 2.58 6.52
CA ALA A 164 8.19 3.80 5.73
C ALA A 164 8.10 5.04 6.66
N PRO A 165 9.02 6.03 6.54
CA PRO A 165 8.94 7.25 7.32
C PRO A 165 7.68 8.03 6.93
N GLY A 166 6.72 8.13 7.86
CA GLY A 166 5.41 8.71 7.62
C GLY A 166 4.26 7.70 7.48
N ALA A 167 4.53 6.39 7.60
CA ALA A 167 3.46 5.41 7.78
C ALA A 167 2.73 5.70 9.08
N GLU A 168 1.53 6.26 8.98
CA GLU A 168 0.62 6.37 10.12
C GLU A 168 0.49 5.00 10.77
N ARG A 169 0.55 4.97 12.10
CA ARG A 169 0.43 3.76 12.91
C ARG A 169 -0.95 3.15 12.69
N ILE A 170 -1.11 2.32 11.66
CA ILE A 170 -2.32 1.54 11.46
C ILE A 170 -2.40 0.56 12.62
N VAL A 171 -3.40 0.77 13.47
CA VAL A 171 -3.77 -0.10 14.59
C VAL A 171 -3.89 -1.52 14.04
N ASP A 172 -3.04 -2.44 14.51
CA ASP A 172 -3.08 -3.83 14.04
C ASP A 172 -4.36 -4.53 14.52
N GLN A 173 -4.68 -5.70 13.96
CA GLN A 173 -5.91 -6.43 14.30
C GLN A 173 -6.00 -6.78 15.80
N ARG A 174 -4.89 -7.03 16.50
CA ARG A 174 -4.88 -7.31 17.94
C ARG A 174 -5.06 -6.05 18.77
N GLU A 175 -4.45 -4.93 18.38
CA GLU A 175 -4.72 -3.63 18.99
C GLU A 175 -6.17 -3.22 18.76
N TRP A 176 -6.73 -3.51 17.58
CA TRP A 176 -8.14 -3.30 17.25
C TRP A 176 -9.04 -4.18 18.11
N ASP A 177 -8.76 -5.48 18.22
CA ASP A 177 -9.54 -6.39 19.07
C ASP A 177 -9.47 -5.97 20.55
N ASN A 178 -8.31 -5.46 21.01
CA ASN A 178 -8.15 -4.90 22.35
C ASN A 178 -8.89 -3.57 22.54
N LEU A 179 -8.87 -2.68 21.53
CA LEU A 179 -9.64 -1.43 21.53
C LEU A 179 -11.14 -1.71 21.53
N MET A 180 -11.60 -2.64 20.70
CA MET A 180 -12.98 -3.10 20.65
C MET A 180 -13.38 -3.71 21.99
N ARG A 181 -12.55 -4.55 22.60
CA ARG A 181 -12.82 -5.10 23.93
C ARG A 181 -12.95 -4.00 25.00
N LYS A 182 -12.04 -3.02 24.98
CA LYS A 182 -12.14 -1.83 25.85
C LYS A 182 -13.37 -0.97 25.55
N SER A 183 -13.85 -0.96 24.30
CA SER A 183 -15.07 -0.25 23.92
C SER A 183 -16.35 -0.89 24.44
N TYR A 184 -16.32 -2.15 24.87
CA TYR A 184 -17.45 -2.77 25.59
C TYR A 184 -17.35 -2.55 27.12
N GLU A 185 -16.18 -2.11 27.60
CA GLU A 185 -15.92 -1.69 28.99
C GLU A 185 -15.99 -0.16 29.10
N VAL A 186 -16.95 0.49 28.42
CA VAL A 186 -17.16 1.93 28.60
C VAL A 186 -17.68 2.14 30.02
N GLY A 187 -16.82 2.67 30.90
CA GLY A 187 -17.25 3.16 32.20
C GLY A 187 -18.29 4.27 32.06
N GLU A 188 -18.93 4.63 33.17
CA GLU A 188 -19.82 5.79 33.19
C GLU A 188 -19.11 7.03 32.64
N PHE A 189 -19.73 7.71 31.68
CA PHE A 189 -19.19 8.92 31.08
C PHE A 189 -18.85 9.92 32.18
N SER A 190 -17.55 10.17 32.38
CA SER A 190 -17.05 11.09 33.38
C SER A 190 -16.37 12.26 32.70
N LEU A 191 -16.86 13.45 32.99
CA LEU A 191 -16.13 14.68 32.69
C LEU A 191 -14.97 14.78 33.67
N ALA A 192 -13.80 15.17 33.19
CA ALA A 192 -12.72 15.62 34.05
C ALA A 192 -13.19 16.90 34.77
N THR A 193 -13.77 16.72 35.96
CA THR A 193 -14.37 17.76 36.80
C THR A 193 -13.31 18.66 37.47
N GLY A 194 -12.03 18.41 37.21
CA GLY A 194 -10.89 19.18 37.71
C GLY A 194 -10.61 20.45 36.91
N GLY A 195 -11.50 21.45 37.02
CA GLY A 195 -11.21 22.84 36.67
C GLY A 195 -11.49 23.27 35.22
N SER A 196 -11.70 24.57 35.03
CA SER A 196 -12.09 25.24 33.77
C SER A 196 -11.19 24.94 32.56
N TRP A 197 -9.97 24.44 32.80
CA TRP A 197 -8.98 24.13 31.77
C TRP A 197 -9.21 22.76 31.12
N SER A 198 -9.83 21.80 31.84
CA SER A 198 -10.05 20.46 31.32
C SER A 198 -11.16 20.41 30.26
N LEU A 199 -12.28 21.10 30.53
CA LEU A 199 -13.39 21.18 29.56
C LEU A 199 -13.00 21.93 28.28
N ALA A 200 -12.10 22.92 28.39
CA ALA A 200 -11.56 23.64 27.24
C ALA A 200 -10.66 22.74 26.37
N HIS A 201 -9.87 21.87 27.02
CA HIS A 201 -9.06 20.87 26.33
C HIS A 201 -9.93 19.82 25.64
N ASP A 202 -10.92 19.25 26.33
CA ASP A 202 -11.85 18.27 25.75
C ASP A 202 -12.62 18.85 24.57
N LYS A 203 -13.02 20.12 24.67
CA LYS A 203 -13.66 20.86 23.58
C LYS A 203 -12.72 21.06 22.38
N ALA A 204 -11.44 21.36 22.63
CA ALA A 204 -10.45 21.51 21.56
C ALA A 204 -10.17 20.17 20.87
N MET A 205 -10.01 19.09 21.63
CA MET A 205 -9.83 17.74 21.11
C MET A 205 -11.04 17.29 20.28
N PHE A 206 -12.24 17.48 20.80
CA PHE A 206 -13.47 17.16 20.06
C PHE A 206 -13.53 17.95 18.75
N LYS A 207 -13.18 19.24 18.75
CA LYS A 207 -13.19 20.07 17.54
C LYS A 207 -12.16 19.60 16.49
N VAL A 208 -10.97 19.16 16.91
CA VAL A 208 -9.94 18.63 16.00
C VAL A 208 -10.38 17.32 15.38
N VAL A 209 -10.99 16.43 16.18
CA VAL A 209 -11.53 15.16 15.70
C VAL A 209 -12.74 15.39 14.80
N TRP A 210 -13.62 16.35 15.14
CA TRP A 210 -14.85 16.68 14.42
C TRP A 210 -14.65 17.37 13.05
N ASN A 211 -13.45 17.36 12.48
CA ASN A 211 -13.14 18.15 11.30
C ASN A 211 -14.16 17.93 10.16
N ASP A 212 -14.57 19.04 9.55
CA ASP A 212 -15.84 19.35 8.88
C ASP A 212 -16.54 18.26 8.02
N GLY A 213 -16.96 17.14 8.63
CA GLY A 213 -17.87 16.15 8.03
C GLY A 213 -17.25 14.81 7.61
N ASP A 214 -15.93 14.67 7.59
CA ASP A 214 -15.26 13.45 7.13
C ASP A 214 -15.58 12.23 7.99
N ILE A 215 -15.61 12.41 9.31
CA ILE A 215 -15.97 11.34 10.25
C ILE A 215 -17.45 10.96 10.11
N LEU A 216 -18.34 11.93 9.89
CA LEU A 216 -19.77 11.68 9.74
C LEU A 216 -20.09 10.86 8.49
N ASP A 217 -19.44 11.17 7.37
CA ASP A 217 -19.63 10.46 6.10
C ASP A 217 -19.02 9.05 6.13
N SER A 218 -17.91 8.88 6.84
CA SER A 218 -17.27 7.58 7.05
C SER A 218 -18.11 6.69 7.96
N LEU A 219 -18.55 7.21 9.12
CA LEU A 219 -19.40 6.48 10.06
C LEU A 219 -20.77 6.15 9.44
N SER A 220 -21.41 7.10 8.75
CA SER A 220 -22.71 6.87 8.11
C SER A 220 -22.64 5.76 7.05
N ARG A 221 -21.58 5.71 6.24
CA ARG A 221 -21.36 4.63 5.26
C ARG A 221 -21.07 3.29 5.92
N SER A 222 -20.25 3.28 6.97
CA SER A 222 -19.90 2.06 7.70
C SER A 222 -21.10 1.43 8.43
N PHE A 223 -22.03 2.25 8.92
CA PHE A 223 -23.21 1.77 9.65
C PHE A 223 -24.40 1.45 8.75
N ALA A 224 -24.50 2.06 7.57
CA ALA A 224 -25.51 1.70 6.57
C ALA A 224 -25.40 0.25 6.08
N THR A 225 -24.21 -0.34 6.20
CA THR A 225 -23.92 -1.73 5.78
C THR A 225 -23.94 -2.74 6.93
N ALA A 226 -24.18 -2.32 8.18
CA ALA A 226 -24.07 -3.18 9.36
C ALA A 226 -25.44 -3.66 9.87
N ASP A 227 -25.56 -4.94 10.22
CA ASP A 227 -26.74 -5.59 10.82
C ASP A 227 -26.97 -5.17 12.30
N ALA A 228 -26.49 -3.97 12.67
CA ALA A 228 -26.32 -3.48 14.04
C ALA A 228 -26.96 -2.10 14.25
N PHE A 229 -28.15 -1.88 13.67
CA PHE A 229 -28.89 -0.61 13.73
C PHE A 229 -29.10 -0.11 15.17
N GLN A 230 -29.39 -1.00 16.13
CA GLN A 230 -29.62 -0.63 17.53
C GLN A 230 -28.34 -0.17 18.26
N VAL A 231 -27.19 -0.81 17.99
CA VAL A 231 -25.90 -0.46 18.60
C VAL A 231 -25.36 0.84 18.01
N SER A 232 -25.54 1.03 16.70
CA SER A 232 -25.16 2.28 16.02
C SER A 232 -26.02 3.47 16.48
N LEU A 233 -27.33 3.27 16.72
CA LEU A 233 -28.22 4.31 17.26
C LEU A 233 -27.79 4.80 18.65
N ALA A 234 -27.41 3.89 19.55
CA ALA A 234 -26.90 4.25 20.87
C ALA A 234 -25.63 5.13 20.77
N GLY A 235 -24.69 4.74 19.89
CA GLY A 235 -23.48 5.52 19.61
C GLY A 235 -23.77 6.93 19.07
N TRP A 236 -24.75 7.07 18.18
CA TRP A 236 -25.18 8.38 17.66
C TRP A 236 -25.80 9.27 18.75
N ILE A 237 -26.57 8.70 19.67
CA ILE A 237 -27.16 9.44 20.79
C ILE A 237 -26.08 9.95 21.74
N ASP A 238 -25.06 9.14 22.05
CA ASP A 238 -23.97 9.55 22.93
C ASP A 238 -23.05 10.60 22.27
N LEU A 239 -22.85 10.51 20.95
CA LEU A 239 -22.16 11.53 20.16
C LEU A 239 -22.93 12.87 20.17
N ALA A 240 -24.26 12.82 20.03
CA ALA A 240 -25.12 14.00 20.12
C ALA A 240 -25.07 14.62 21.53
N ARG A 241 -25.09 13.79 22.58
CA ARG A 241 -24.93 14.26 23.97
C ARG A 241 -23.58 14.96 24.18
N ALA A 242 -22.49 14.38 23.69
CA ALA A 242 -21.16 14.98 23.78
C ALA A 242 -21.09 16.33 23.04
N ALA A 243 -21.61 16.41 21.81
CA ALA A 243 -21.66 17.64 21.02
C ALA A 243 -22.49 18.75 21.73
N ALA A 244 -23.62 18.37 22.34
CA ALA A 244 -24.46 19.29 23.10
C ALA A 244 -23.74 19.81 24.37
N LEU A 245 -23.09 18.92 25.12
CA LEU A 245 -22.35 19.26 26.34
C LEU A 245 -21.15 20.18 26.07
N LEU A 246 -20.43 19.95 24.97
CA LEU A 246 -19.29 20.79 24.55
C LEU A 246 -19.71 22.10 23.85
N ARG A 247 -21.03 22.33 23.71
CA ARG A 247 -21.63 23.48 23.02
C ARG A 247 -21.15 23.62 21.56
N HIS A 248 -21.07 22.50 20.85
CA HIS A 248 -20.72 22.47 19.42
C HIS A 248 -21.99 22.32 18.57
N ALA A 249 -22.73 23.42 18.39
CA ALA A 249 -24.05 23.42 17.77
C ALA A 249 -24.07 22.83 16.35
N ASP A 250 -23.07 23.13 15.53
CA ASP A 250 -22.98 22.61 14.16
C ASP A 250 -22.79 21.09 14.12
N ALA A 251 -22.07 20.54 15.12
CA ALA A 251 -21.85 19.10 15.25
C ALA A 251 -23.15 18.41 15.62
N PHE A 252 -23.81 18.93 16.67
CA PHE A 252 -25.09 18.44 17.14
C PHE A 252 -26.15 18.45 16.04
N ASN A 253 -26.30 19.56 15.32
CA ASN A 253 -27.28 19.68 14.24
C ASN A 253 -26.98 18.70 13.10
N LYS A 254 -25.72 18.57 12.67
CA LYS A 254 -25.31 17.61 11.63
C LYS A 254 -25.56 16.15 12.05
N ILE A 255 -25.39 15.81 13.33
CA ILE A 255 -25.70 14.48 13.89
C ILE A 255 -27.21 14.23 13.86
N VAL A 256 -28.00 15.16 14.41
CA VAL A 256 -29.45 15.01 14.53
C VAL A 256 -30.13 14.92 13.17
N CYS A 257 -29.62 15.59 12.14
CA CYS A 257 -30.15 15.46 10.78
C CYS A 257 -29.89 14.10 10.10
N ARG A 258 -29.04 13.24 10.67
CA ARG A 258 -28.67 11.92 10.12
C ARG A 258 -29.18 10.74 10.96
N LEU A 259 -29.77 11.01 12.12
CA LEU A 259 -30.56 10.09 12.94
C LEU A 259 -31.95 9.89 12.31
#